data_AF-A0A248KJW0-F1
#
_entry.id   AF-A0A248KJW0-F1
#
_cell.length_a   1.000
_cell.length_b   1.000
_cell.length_c   1.000
_cell.angle_alpha   90.00
_cell.angle_beta   90.00
_cell.angle_gamma   90.00
#
_symmetry.space_group_name_H-M   'P 1'
#
loop_
_entity.id
_entity.type
_entity.pdbx_description
1 polymer ?
#
loop_
_entity_poly.entity_id
_entity_poly.type
_entity_poly.pdbx_seq_one_letter_code
_entity_poly.pdbx_strand_id
1 'polypeptide(L)'
;MMGASLLAISLASAPAIAQDAQMASQQIYQGFGVTVTRQGDRVTVNGAAAEKAEYNADADVYIQGPYRLVFHKRTGKVRLMKDGSYVGVLK
;
A
#
# COMPACT_ATOMS: atom_id res chain seq x y z
N MET A 1 11.93 6.69 -67.09
CA MET A 1 10.68 7.05 -66.38
C MET A 1 10.32 5.88 -65.45
N MET A 2 11.12 5.65 -64.42
CA MET A 2 10.85 6.03 -63.02
C MET A 2 9.63 5.32 -62.42
N GLY A 3 9.90 4.13 -61.87
CA GLY A 3 8.96 3.41 -61.02
C GLY A 3 9.76 2.48 -60.10
N ALA A 4 10.01 2.91 -58.87
CA ALA A 4 10.47 2.05 -57.79
C ALA A 4 10.01 2.66 -56.46
N SER A 5 8.85 2.17 -56.01
CA SER A 5 8.35 2.36 -54.65
C SER A 5 9.26 1.63 -53.68
N LEU A 6 9.75 2.33 -52.65
CA LEU A 6 10.22 1.75 -51.39
C LEU A 6 10.03 2.82 -50.30
N LEU A 7 8.81 2.93 -49.77
CA LEU A 7 8.57 3.67 -48.53
C LEU A 7 9.04 2.79 -47.37
N ALA A 8 10.19 3.17 -46.81
CA ALA A 8 10.80 2.55 -45.65
C ALA A 8 9.85 2.58 -44.44
N ILE A 9 9.58 1.40 -43.90
CA ILE A 9 8.91 1.23 -42.60
C ILE A 9 9.94 1.57 -41.54
N SER A 10 9.87 2.78 -40.97
CA SER A 10 10.66 3.16 -39.81
C SER A 10 10.03 2.56 -38.55
N LEU A 11 10.71 1.56 -37.98
CA LEU A 11 10.46 1.08 -36.63
C LEU A 11 10.86 2.17 -35.63
N ALA A 12 9.87 2.91 -35.13
CA ALA A 12 10.05 3.69 -33.91
C ALA A 12 9.58 2.81 -32.73
N SER A 13 10.54 2.14 -32.10
CA SER A 13 10.37 1.51 -30.80
C SER A 13 9.88 2.56 -29.81
N ALA A 14 8.59 2.51 -29.46
CA ALA A 14 8.06 3.32 -28.38
C ALA A 14 8.88 3.04 -27.11
N PRO A 15 9.29 4.06 -26.34
CA PRO A 15 9.98 3.81 -25.09
C PRO A 15 9.03 3.02 -24.20
N ALA A 16 9.44 1.80 -23.85
CA ALA A 16 8.81 1.05 -22.78
C ALA A 16 8.80 1.98 -21.57
N ILE A 17 7.59 2.40 -21.17
CA ILE A 17 7.37 3.09 -19.91
C ILE A 17 7.85 2.08 -18.87
N ALA A 18 9.05 2.32 -18.34
CA ALA A 18 9.54 1.64 -17.16
C ALA A 18 8.57 2.03 -16.04
N GLN A 19 7.46 1.29 -15.94
CA GLN A 19 6.63 1.24 -14.75
C GLN A 19 7.42 0.42 -13.74
N ASP A 20 8.50 1.01 -13.23
CA ASP A 20 9.02 0.67 -11.92
C ASP A 20 7.96 1.15 -10.93
N ALA A 21 6.84 0.41 -10.88
CA ALA A 21 5.95 0.39 -9.75
C ALA A 21 6.81 -0.14 -8.60
N GLN A 22 7.50 0.78 -7.94
CA GLN A 22 8.34 0.53 -6.79
C GLN A 22 7.45 -0.17 -5.78
N MET A 23 7.50 -1.50 -5.76
CA MET A 23 6.62 -2.31 -4.94
C MET A 23 6.87 -1.87 -3.50
N ALA A 24 5.88 -1.21 -2.89
CA ALA A 24 6.01 -0.75 -1.52
C ALA A 24 6.45 -1.95 -0.68
N SER A 25 7.50 -1.78 0.12
CA SER A 25 8.00 -2.85 0.97
C SER A 25 6.90 -3.25 1.95
N GLN A 26 6.70 -4.55 2.11
CA GLN A 26 5.71 -5.05 3.05
C GLN A 26 6.23 -4.87 4.47
N GLN A 27 5.44 -4.21 5.30
CA GLN A 27 5.69 -4.03 6.72
C GLN A 27 4.78 -4.97 7.51
N ILE A 28 5.31 -5.58 8.55
CA ILE A 28 4.58 -6.50 9.43
C ILE A 28 4.67 -5.95 10.85
N TYR A 29 3.54 -5.85 11.53
CA TYR A 29 3.44 -5.41 12.91
C TYR A 29 2.72 -6.47 13.75
N GLN A 30 3.27 -6.83 14.90
CA GLN A 30 2.74 -7.90 15.73
C GLN A 30 2.58 -7.47 17.20
N GLY A 31 1.57 -8.02 17.85
CA GLY A 31 1.34 -7.81 19.28
C GLY A 31 -0.07 -8.14 19.69
N PHE A 32 -0.27 -8.49 20.97
CA PHE A 32 -1.59 -8.73 21.56
C PHE A 32 -2.44 -9.79 20.81
N GLY A 33 -1.77 -10.79 20.21
CA GLY A 33 -2.44 -11.82 19.40
C GLY A 33 -2.94 -11.35 18.03
N VAL A 34 -2.45 -10.19 17.55
CA VAL A 34 -2.80 -9.60 16.26
C VAL A 34 -1.56 -9.45 15.39
N THR A 35 -1.68 -9.85 14.13
CA THR A 35 -0.70 -9.63 13.07
C THR A 35 -1.29 -8.68 12.04
N VAL A 36 -0.60 -7.58 11.78
CA VAL A 36 -0.97 -6.59 10.79
C VAL A 36 0.07 -6.58 9.69
N THR A 37 -0.37 -6.62 8.44
CA THR A 37 0.53 -6.37 7.30
C THR A 37 0.11 -5.11 6.58
N ARG A 38 1.09 -4.32 6.13
CA ARG A 38 0.87 -3.12 5.33
C ARG A 38 1.78 -3.15 4.10
N GLN A 39 1.19 -2.92 2.94
CA GLN A 39 1.90 -2.74 1.69
C GLN A 39 1.29 -1.56 0.93
N GLY A 40 1.90 -0.39 1.06
CA GLY A 40 1.28 0.87 0.63
C GLY A 40 -0.02 1.12 1.39
N ASP A 41 -1.13 1.18 0.66
CA ASP A 41 -2.48 1.33 1.22
C ASP A 41 -3.23 0.00 1.45
N ARG A 42 -2.62 -1.13 1.10
CA ARG A 42 -3.19 -2.44 1.41
C ARG A 42 -2.83 -2.83 2.84
N VAL A 43 -3.82 -2.89 3.71
CA VAL A 43 -3.66 -3.32 5.11
C VAL A 43 -4.48 -4.58 5.37
N THR A 44 -3.89 -5.54 6.09
CA THR A 44 -4.64 -6.70 6.60
C THR A 44 -4.45 -6.86 8.11
N VAL A 45 -5.46 -7.41 8.77
CA VAL A 45 -5.47 -7.81 10.18
C VAL A 45 -5.76 -9.29 10.25
N ASN A 46 -4.81 -10.07 10.78
CA ASN A 46 -4.86 -11.54 10.82
C ASN A 46 -5.19 -12.16 9.44
N GLY A 47 -4.68 -11.56 8.36
CA GLY A 47 -4.91 -12.00 6.98
C GLY A 47 -6.20 -11.47 6.33
N ALA A 48 -7.13 -10.89 7.09
CA ALA A 48 -8.33 -10.26 6.54
C ALA A 48 -8.06 -8.81 6.14
N ALA A 49 -8.59 -8.37 5.00
CA ALA A 49 -8.42 -6.99 4.53
C ALA A 49 -9.07 -5.98 5.49
N ALA A 50 -8.37 -4.88 5.72
CA ALA A 50 -8.87 -3.75 6.49
C ALA A 50 -9.29 -2.61 5.56
N GLU A 51 -10.37 -1.92 5.90
CA GLU A 51 -10.87 -0.76 5.18
C GLU A 51 -10.17 0.50 5.68
N LYS A 52 -9.77 1.39 4.76
CA LYS A 52 -9.20 2.69 5.09
C LYS A 52 -10.32 3.64 5.50
N ALA A 53 -10.35 4.03 6.77
CA ALA A 53 -11.44 4.81 7.36
C ALA A 53 -11.13 6.31 7.46
N GLU A 54 -9.87 6.66 7.67
CA GLU A 54 -9.43 8.06 7.79
C GLU A 54 -8.00 8.21 7.27
N TYR A 55 -7.70 9.36 6.64
CA TYR A 55 -6.34 9.73 6.29
C TYR A 55 -6.16 11.24 6.46
N ASN A 56 -5.10 11.63 7.15
CA ASN A 56 -4.74 13.03 7.34
C ASN A 56 -3.21 13.19 7.43
N ALA A 57 -2.72 14.37 7.77
CA ALA A 57 -1.28 14.64 7.84
C ALA A 57 -0.56 13.82 8.93
N ASP A 58 -1.26 13.44 10.00
CA ASP A 58 -0.67 12.81 11.17
C ASP A 58 -0.75 11.28 11.14
N ALA A 59 -1.81 10.73 10.56
CA ALA A 59 -2.06 9.30 10.56
C ALA A 59 -2.90 8.80 9.38
N ASP A 60 -2.76 7.51 9.11
CA ASP A 60 -3.76 6.73 8.37
C ASP A 60 -4.44 5.76 9.32
N VAL A 61 -5.75 5.62 9.20
CA VAL A 61 -6.57 4.75 10.04
C VAL A 61 -7.23 3.68 9.21
N TYR A 62 -7.13 2.44 9.68
CA TYR A 62 -7.76 1.29 9.06
C TYR A 62 -8.63 0.54 10.07
N ILE A 63 -9.74 -0.02 9.61
CA ILE A 63 -10.70 -0.77 10.42
C ILE A 63 -10.89 -2.17 9.84
N GLN A 64 -10.86 -3.18 10.69
CA GLN A 64 -11.18 -4.57 10.34
C GLN A 64 -11.91 -5.20 11.51
N GLY A 65 -13.21 -5.45 11.36
CA GLY A 65 -14.06 -5.95 12.44
C GLY A 65 -13.93 -5.09 13.71
N PRO A 66 -13.58 -5.66 14.87
CA PRO A 66 -13.45 -4.92 16.12
C PRO A 66 -12.17 -4.07 16.18
N TYR A 67 -11.23 -4.25 15.25
CA TYR A 67 -9.92 -3.64 15.31
C TYR A 67 -9.89 -2.30 14.57
N ARG A 68 -9.31 -1.29 15.22
CA ARG A 68 -8.91 -0.02 14.60
C ARG A 68 -7.40 0.15 14.74
N LEU A 69 -6.74 0.36 13.60
CA LEU A 69 -5.30 0.56 13.48
C LEU A 69 -5.02 2.02 13.16
N VAL A 70 -4.15 2.65 13.94
CA VAL A 70 -3.70 4.03 13.67
C VAL A 70 -2.21 4.01 13.36
N PHE A 71 -1.87 4.23 12.10
CA PHE A 71 -0.50 4.33 11.61
C PHE A 71 -0.04 5.77 11.69
N HIS A 72 0.77 6.11 12.69
CA HIS A 72 1.28 7.47 12.87
C HIS A 72 2.41 7.77 11.90
N LYS A 73 2.20 8.71 10.97
CA LYS A 73 3.17 9.06 9.91
C LYS A 73 4.49 9.60 10.47
N ARG A 74 4.42 10.43 11.52
CA ARG A 74 5.62 11.04 12.13
C ARG A 74 6.49 10.07 12.91
N THR A 75 5.89 9.06 13.57
CA THR A 75 6.64 8.18 14.49
C THR A 75 6.81 6.75 13.98
N GLY A 76 6.10 6.36 12.92
CA GLY A 76 6.05 4.99 12.43
C GLY A 76 5.30 4.02 13.36
N LYS A 77 4.86 4.46 14.55
CA LYS A 77 4.16 3.63 15.52
C LYS A 77 2.77 3.26 15.01
N VAL A 78 2.37 2.02 15.25
CA VAL A 78 1.03 1.52 14.93
C VAL A 78 0.29 1.24 16.23
N ARG A 79 -0.74 2.04 16.51
CA ARG A 79 -1.61 1.82 17.67
C ARG A 79 -2.73 0.87 17.30
N LEU A 80 -2.98 -0.10 18.18
CA LEU A 80 -4.10 -1.02 18.10
C LEU A 80 -5.18 -0.61 19.09
N MET A 81 -6.40 -0.50 18.59
CA MET A 81 -7.61 -0.47 19.39
C MET A 81 -8.47 -1.70 19.05
N LYS A 82 -9.22 -2.18 20.04
CA LYS A 82 -10.19 -3.27 19.90
C LYS A 82 -11.46 -2.88 20.62
N ASP A 83 -12.61 -2.96 19.95
CA ASP A 83 -13.92 -2.63 20.52
C ASP A 83 -13.95 -1.23 21.17
N GLY A 84 -13.35 -0.25 20.48
CA GLY A 84 -13.25 1.14 20.94
C GLY A 84 -12.23 1.39 22.06
N SER A 85 -11.62 0.34 22.61
CA SER A 85 -10.63 0.44 23.69
C SER A 85 -9.20 0.36 23.16
N TYR A 86 -8.31 1.16 23.74
CA TYR A 86 -6.88 1.09 23.41
C TYR A 86 -6.26 -0.20 23.95
N VAL A 87 -5.53 -0.92 23.08
CA VAL A 87 -4.86 -2.18 23.44
C VAL A 87 -3.36 -1.95 23.63
N GLY A 88 -2.72 -1.23 22.70
CA GLY A 88 -1.28 -1.01 22.76
C GLY A 88 -0.65 -0.54 21.45
N VAL A 89 0.68 -0.59 21.39
CA VAL A 89 1.46 -0.33 20.17
C VAL A 89 2.00 -1.66 19.64
N LEU A 90 1.77 -1.93 18.36
CA LEU A 90 2.32 -3.10 17.67
C LEU A 90 3.80 -2.90 17.36
N LYS A 91 4.57 -3.99 17.38
CA LYS A 91 6.01 -4.00 17.14
C LYS A 91 6.34 -4.50 15.74
#